data_AF-A0A0X1KMZ3-F1
#
_entry.id   AF-A0A0X1KMZ3-F1
#
_cell.length_a   1.000
_cell.length_b   1.000
_cell.length_c   1.000
_cell.angle_alpha   90.00
_cell.angle_beta   90.00
_cell.angle_gamma   90.00
#
_symmetry.space_group_name_H-M   'P 1'
#
loop_
_entity.id
_entity.type
_entity.pdbx_description
1 polymer ?
#
loop_
_entity_poly.entity_id
_entity_poly.type
_entity_poly.pdbx_seq_one_letter_code
_entity_poly.pdbx_strand_id
1 'polypeptide(L)'
;MIDKGTRFYVNPTVIGEVWFQLMANEYVKKHGRYSTHGIREKVHEVKEAINVANEFFSALPELEVVEITERTVEIARDLIESYNLLPNDAVILASCIQYGIKKLVTFDSDFKKFSGIEILP
;
A
#
# COMPACT_ATOMS: atom_id res chain seq x y z
N MET A 1 -9.70 0.84 19.06
CA MET A 1 -10.75 1.85 18.79
C MET A 1 -10.10 2.97 18.02
N ILE A 2 -10.72 3.45 16.94
CA ILE A 2 -10.23 4.63 16.20
C ILE A 2 -10.69 5.85 17.00
N ASP A 3 -9.74 6.64 17.48
CA ASP A 3 -10.06 7.83 18.26
C ASP A 3 -10.66 8.92 17.37
N LYS A 4 -11.56 9.73 17.94
CA LYS A 4 -12.18 10.84 17.23
C LYS A 4 -11.12 11.84 16.78
N GLY A 5 -11.08 12.14 15.47
CA GLY A 5 -10.06 13.00 14.85
C GLY A 5 -8.82 12.27 14.33
N THR A 6 -8.82 10.93 14.32
CA THR A 6 -7.82 10.14 13.61
C THR A 6 -7.95 10.38 12.11
N ARG A 7 -6.84 10.69 11.45
CA ARG A 7 -6.74 10.81 9.99
C ARG A 7 -5.99 9.62 9.42
N PHE A 8 -6.48 9.10 8.30
CA PHE A 8 -5.83 8.00 7.59
C PHE A 8 -5.19 8.53 6.32
N TYR A 9 -4.06 7.93 5.95
CA TYR A 9 -3.31 8.31 4.77
C TYR A 9 -2.96 7.05 3.99
N VAL A 10 -3.06 7.14 2.67
CA VAL A 10 -2.63 6.06 1.78
C VAL A 10 -2.00 6.69 0.54
N ASN A 11 -0.96 6.07 -0.02
CA ASN A 11 -0.43 6.51 -1.31
C ASN A 11 -0.98 5.63 -2.45
N PRO A 12 -0.92 6.10 -3.71
CA PRO A 12 -1.41 5.33 -4.85
C PRO A 12 -0.74 3.95 -5.03
N THR A 13 0.50 3.79 -4.58
CA THR A 13 1.23 2.50 -4.63
C THR A 13 0.51 1.42 -3.81
N VAL A 14 0.11 1.73 -2.57
CA VAL A 14 -0.62 0.79 -1.71
C VAL A 14 -1.98 0.43 -2.31
N ILE A 15 -2.71 1.42 -2.84
CA ILE A 15 -4.01 1.18 -3.49
C ILE A 15 -3.85 0.19 -4.65
N GLY A 16 -2.86 0.45 -5.53
CA GLY A 16 -2.58 -0.41 -6.68
C GLY A 16 -2.18 -1.83 -6.28
N GLU A 17 -1.37 -1.97 -5.24
CA GLU A 17 -0.95 -3.27 -4.71
C GLU A 17 -2.14 -4.07 -4.16
N VAL A 18 -2.98 -3.45 -3.33
CA VAL A 18 -4.18 -4.10 -2.76
C VAL A 18 -5.13 -4.54 -3.88
N TRP A 19 -5.41 -3.69 -4.86
CA TRP A 19 -6.25 -4.06 -6.01
C TRP A 19 -5.68 -5.24 -6.78
N PHE A 20 -4.37 -5.24 -7.05
CA PHE A 20 -3.73 -6.33 -7.78
C PHE A 20 -3.77 -7.64 -7.00
N GLN A 21 -3.52 -7.62 -5.69
CA GLN A 21 -3.60 -8.80 -4.83
C GLN A 21 -5.02 -9.37 -4.80
N LEU A 22 -6.06 -8.53 -4.72
CA LEU A 22 -7.45 -8.97 -4.78
C LEU A 22 -7.80 -9.62 -6.13
N MET A 23 -7.40 -8.99 -7.24
CA MET A 23 -7.57 -9.57 -8.57
C MET A 23 -6.80 -10.89 -8.72
N ALA A 24 -5.58 -10.97 -8.20
CA ALA A 24 -4.76 -12.18 -8.24
C ALA A 24 -5.40 -13.33 -7.43
N ASN A 25 -5.92 -13.03 -6.24
CA ASN A 25 -6.64 -14.01 -5.42
C ASN A 25 -7.89 -14.52 -6.14
N GLU A 26 -8.68 -13.62 -6.74
CA GLU A 26 -9.86 -14.01 -7.50
C GLU A 26 -9.50 -14.83 -8.75
N TYR A 27 -8.41 -14.49 -9.42
CA TYR A 27 -7.88 -15.26 -10.53
C TYR A 27 -7.50 -16.68 -10.11
N VAL A 28 -6.76 -16.83 -9.00
CA VAL A 28 -6.35 -18.14 -8.47
C VAL A 28 -7.57 -18.98 -8.12
N LYS A 29 -8.60 -18.40 -7.49
CA LYS A 29 -9.85 -19.11 -7.18
C LYS A 29 -10.55 -19.64 -8.44
N LYS A 30 -10.57 -18.87 -9.52
CA LYS A 30 -11.26 -19.24 -10.78
C LYS A 30 -10.45 -20.20 -11.65
N HIS A 31 -9.14 -20.02 -11.72
CA HIS A 31 -8.26 -20.71 -12.69
C HIS A 31 -7.31 -21.72 -12.05
N GLY A 32 -7.29 -21.84 -10.72
CA GLY A 32 -6.52 -22.84 -9.97
C GLY A 32 -5.00 -22.61 -9.97
N ARG A 33 -4.51 -21.50 -10.52
CA ARG A 33 -3.09 -21.16 -10.59
C ARG A 33 -2.87 -19.66 -10.61
N TYR A 34 -1.70 -19.21 -10.19
CA TYR A 34 -1.26 -17.83 -10.32
C TYR A 34 -0.67 -17.57 -11.71
N SER A 35 -0.99 -16.43 -12.33
CA SER A 35 -0.35 -15.97 -13.56
C SER A 35 -0.57 -14.47 -13.75
N THR A 36 0.50 -13.67 -13.67
CA THR A 36 0.44 -12.22 -13.93
C THR A 36 -0.08 -11.91 -15.33
N HIS A 37 0.45 -12.63 -16.34
CA HIS A 37 0.00 -12.53 -17.71
C HIS A 37 -1.48 -12.94 -17.86
N GLY A 38 -1.88 -14.04 -17.23
CA GLY A 38 -3.27 -14.49 -17.25
C GLY A 38 -4.24 -13.52 -16.57
N ILE A 39 -3.86 -12.90 -15.44
CA ILE A 39 -4.63 -11.83 -14.79
C ILE A 39 -4.83 -10.67 -15.75
N ARG A 40 -3.79 -10.28 -16.50
CA ARG A 40 -3.85 -9.19 -17.48
C ARG A 40 -4.82 -9.50 -18.62
N GLU A 41 -4.74 -10.69 -19.21
CA GLU A 41 -5.63 -11.09 -20.31
C GLU A 41 -7.09 -11.23 -19.86
N LYS A 42 -7.31 -11.69 -18.63
CA LYS A 42 -8.64 -11.97 -18.07
C LYS A 42 -9.07 -10.96 -17.02
N VAL A 43 -8.60 -9.71 -17.11
CA VAL A 43 -8.92 -8.66 -16.13
C VAL A 43 -10.43 -8.45 -15.98
N HIS A 44 -11.18 -8.60 -17.07
CA HIS A 44 -12.64 -8.49 -17.07
C HIS A 44 -13.34 -9.55 -16.21
N GLU A 45 -12.71 -10.71 -15.95
CA GLU A 45 -13.25 -11.76 -15.08
C GLU A 45 -13.00 -11.50 -13.59
N VAL A 46 -12.00 -10.67 -13.26
CA VAL A 46 -11.52 -10.50 -11.87
C VAL A 46 -11.60 -9.07 -11.34
N LYS A 47 -11.83 -8.08 -12.22
CA LYS A 47 -11.83 -6.65 -11.87
C LYS A 47 -12.81 -6.28 -10.74
N GLU A 48 -13.93 -6.98 -10.61
CA GLU A 48 -14.90 -6.70 -9.54
C GLU A 48 -14.36 -6.98 -8.14
N ALA A 49 -13.27 -7.76 -8.02
CA ALA A 49 -12.59 -7.99 -6.76
C ALA A 49 -12.07 -6.70 -6.11
N ILE A 50 -11.79 -5.65 -6.89
CA ILE A 50 -11.32 -4.36 -6.36
C ILE A 50 -12.38 -3.65 -5.53
N ASN A 51 -13.67 -3.96 -5.73
CA ASN A 51 -14.77 -3.32 -5.01
C ASN A 51 -14.67 -3.57 -3.50
N VAL A 52 -14.14 -4.72 -3.08
CA VAL A 52 -13.89 -5.04 -1.67
C VAL A 52 -12.92 -4.02 -1.04
N ALA A 53 -11.85 -3.64 -1.74
CA ALA A 53 -10.92 -2.62 -1.25
C ALA A 53 -11.56 -1.23 -1.26
N ASN A 54 -12.35 -0.90 -2.27
CA ASN A 54 -13.02 0.40 -2.35
C ASN A 54 -14.03 0.60 -1.21
N GLU A 55 -14.76 -0.47 -0.85
CA GLU A 55 -15.67 -0.47 0.31
C GLU A 55 -14.89 -0.28 1.61
N PHE A 56 -13.77 -1.00 1.78
CA PHE A 56 -12.90 -0.84 2.94
C PHE A 56 -12.34 0.58 3.06
N PHE A 57 -11.75 1.13 1.99
CA PHE A 57 -11.20 2.49 1.99
C PHE A 57 -12.27 3.54 2.26
N SER A 58 -13.47 3.38 1.71
CA SER A 58 -14.60 4.29 1.95
C SER A 58 -15.14 4.24 3.37
N ALA A 59 -14.91 3.15 4.10
CA ALA A 59 -15.29 3.02 5.50
C ALA A 59 -14.29 3.69 6.47
N LEU A 60 -13.08 4.05 5.99
CA LEU A 60 -12.09 4.75 6.81
C LEU A 60 -12.43 6.25 6.90
N PRO A 61 -12.66 6.80 8.11
CA PRO A 61 -12.99 8.20 8.27
C PRO A 61 -11.80 9.09 7.90
N GLU A 62 -12.03 10.17 7.16
CA GLU A 62 -10.97 11.15 6.82
C GLU A 62 -9.74 10.50 6.14
N LEU A 63 -9.94 9.48 5.28
CA LEU A 63 -8.87 8.91 4.46
C LEU A 63 -8.43 9.89 3.37
N GLU A 64 -7.15 10.23 3.36
CA GLU A 64 -6.52 11.09 2.36
C GLU A 64 -5.56 10.27 1.49
N VAL A 65 -5.65 10.47 0.17
CA VAL A 65 -4.67 9.91 -0.77
C VAL A 65 -3.52 10.90 -0.91
N VAL A 66 -2.35 10.54 -0.39
CA VAL A 66 -1.14 11.38 -0.46
C VAL A 66 -0.41 11.17 -1.79
N GLU A 67 0.07 12.26 -2.38
CA GLU A 67 0.75 12.20 -3.68
C GLU A 67 2.15 11.58 -3.59
N ILE A 68 2.57 10.97 -4.69
CA ILE A 68 3.96 10.57 -4.90
C ILE A 68 4.59 11.61 -5.81
N THR A 69 5.49 12.41 -5.25
CA THR A 69 6.19 13.48 -5.97
C THR A 69 7.62 13.06 -6.30
N GLU A 70 8.35 13.87 -7.07
CA GLU A 70 9.78 13.65 -7.32
C GLU A 70 10.56 13.56 -6.00
N ARG A 71 10.23 14.39 -5.02
CA ARG A 71 10.81 14.34 -3.68
C ARG A 71 10.52 13.00 -2.97
N THR A 72 9.32 12.44 -3.12
CA THR A 72 8.99 11.11 -2.58
C THR A 72 9.91 10.05 -3.19
N VAL A 73 10.17 10.13 -4.50
CA VAL A 73 11.05 9.20 -5.23
C VAL A 73 12.51 9.34 -4.79
N GLU A 74 13.00 10.56 -4.59
CA GLU A 74 14.35 10.82 -4.09
C GLU A 74 14.55 10.21 -2.70
N ILE A 75 13.63 10.46 -1.77
CA ILE A 75 13.69 9.88 -0.42
C ILE A 75 13.62 8.35 -0.50
N ALA A 76 12.76 7.80 -1.37
CA ALA A 76 12.64 6.36 -1.54
C ALA A 76 13.95 5.72 -2.03
N ARG A 77 14.64 6.34 -2.99
CA ARG A 77 15.96 5.88 -3.46
C ARG A 77 16.96 5.81 -2.30
N ASP A 78 17.07 6.88 -1.52
CA ASP A 78 18.00 6.94 -0.39
C ASP A 78 17.67 5.88 0.68
N LEU A 79 16.38 5.59 0.88
CA LEU A 79 15.93 4.52 1.78
C LEU A 79 16.25 3.12 1.26
N ILE A 80 16.12 2.87 -0.04
CA ILE A 80 16.52 1.59 -0.66
C ILE A 80 18.01 1.35 -0.42
N GLU A 81 18.85 2.36 -0.69
CA GLU A 81 20.31 2.25 -0.53
C GLU A 81 20.73 2.08 0.92
N SER A 82 20.06 2.79 1.86
CA SER A 82 20.44 2.79 3.27
C SER A 82 19.88 1.60 4.06
N TYR A 83 18.71 1.09 3.68
CA TYR A 83 17.96 0.10 4.45
C TYR A 83 17.62 -1.18 3.67
N ASN A 84 18.02 -1.31 2.41
CA ASN A 84 17.71 -2.43 1.53
C ASN A 84 16.21 -2.73 1.40
N LEU A 85 15.38 -1.68 1.43
CA LEU A 85 13.93 -1.82 1.25
C LEU A 85 13.58 -2.16 -0.20
N LEU A 86 12.49 -2.91 -0.40
CA LEU A 86 11.90 -3.04 -1.72
C LEU A 86 11.32 -1.68 -2.18
N PRO A 87 11.19 -1.46 -3.49
CA PRO A 87 10.77 -0.15 -4.00
C PRO A 87 9.43 0.36 -3.45
N ASN A 88 8.41 -0.50 -3.34
CA ASN A 88 7.11 -0.12 -2.80
C ASN A 88 7.22 0.28 -1.32
N ASP A 89 7.92 -0.53 -0.52
CA ASP A 89 8.14 -0.27 0.90
C ASP A 89 8.89 1.05 1.13
N ALA A 90 9.90 1.31 0.29
CA ALA A 90 10.66 2.54 0.33
C ALA A 90 9.78 3.76 -0.01
N VAL A 91 8.89 3.64 -1.01
CA VAL A 91 7.95 4.71 -1.37
C VAL A 91 6.90 4.94 -0.28
N ILE A 92 6.41 3.89 0.39
CA ILE A 92 5.49 4.00 1.54
C ILE A 92 6.17 4.78 2.68
N LEU A 93 7.39 4.39 3.03
CA LEU A 93 8.14 5.06 4.11
C LEU A 93 8.54 6.49 3.71
N ALA A 94 8.90 6.72 2.45
CA ALA A 94 9.19 8.04 1.91
C ALA A 94 7.97 8.98 1.98
N SER A 95 6.78 8.49 1.63
CA SER A 95 5.52 9.21 1.82
C SER A 95 5.34 9.58 3.29
N CYS A 96 5.60 8.65 4.22
CA CYS A 96 5.48 8.96 5.64
C CYS A 96 6.44 10.09 6.07
N ILE A 97 7.70 10.04 5.63
CA ILE A 97 8.69 11.07 5.92
C ILE A 97 8.30 12.43 5.34
N GLN A 98 7.92 12.47 4.06
CA GLN A 98 7.59 13.70 3.34
C GLN A 98 6.38 14.43 3.94
N TYR A 99 5.33 13.68 4.28
CA TYR A 99 4.10 14.24 4.82
C TYR A 99 4.08 14.32 6.36
N GLY A 100 5.20 13.98 7.01
CA GLY A 100 5.33 14.05 8.47
C GLY A 100 4.50 13.03 9.24
N ILE A 101 4.08 11.94 8.60
CA ILE A 101 3.30 10.85 9.20
C ILE A 101 4.24 10.04 10.11
N LYS A 102 3.86 9.92 11.38
CA LYS A 102 4.69 9.27 12.41
C LYS A 102 4.26 7.86 12.75
N LYS A 103 3.12 7.39 12.23
CA LYS A 103 2.59 6.06 12.51
C LYS A 103 2.31 5.32 11.21
N LEU A 104 2.79 4.09 11.10
CA LEU A 104 2.53 3.22 9.96
C LEU A 104 1.76 2.00 10.41
N VAL A 105 0.59 1.77 9.82
CA VAL A 105 -0.18 0.55 10.01
C VAL A 105 0.39 -0.52 9.08
N THR A 106 1.02 -1.55 9.64
CA THR A 106 1.60 -2.65 8.84
C THR A 106 1.80 -3.89 9.68
N PHE A 107 1.59 -5.06 9.06
CA PHE A 107 1.98 -6.35 9.62
C PHE A 107 3.45 -6.70 9.33
N ASP A 108 4.12 -5.92 8.49
CA ASP A 108 5.50 -6.17 8.11
C ASP A 108 6.46 -5.66 9.19
N SER A 109 7.19 -6.61 9.78
CA SER A 109 8.21 -6.32 10.79
C SER A 109 9.46 -5.65 10.23
N ASP A 110 9.69 -5.64 8.92
CA ASP A 110 10.89 -5.06 8.32
C ASP A 110 10.99 -3.55 8.54
N PHE A 111 9.86 -2.85 8.70
CA PHE A 111 9.83 -1.43 9.04
C PHE A 111 10.28 -1.13 10.48
N LYS A 112 10.38 -2.13 11.37
CA LYS A 112 10.86 -1.92 12.75
C LYS A 112 12.33 -1.50 12.83
N LYS A 113 13.08 -1.67 11.74
CA LYS A 113 14.48 -1.22 11.63
C LYS A 113 14.59 0.31 11.56
N PHE A 114 13.50 1.02 11.24
CA PHE A 114 13.48 2.46 11.13
C PHE A 114 12.98 3.13 12.41
N SER A 115 13.86 3.85 13.11
CA SER A 115 13.54 4.48 14.40
C SER A 115 12.65 5.73 14.30
N GLY A 116 12.40 6.25 13.09
CA GLY A 116 11.65 7.49 12.87
C GLY A 116 10.13 7.32 12.73
N ILE A 117 9.62 6.09 12.89
CA ILE A 117 8.20 5.76 12.71
C ILE A 117 7.72 4.77 13.77
N GLU A 118 6.52 4.99 14.30
CA GLU A 118 5.81 4.08 15.19
C GLU A 118 5.04 3.05 14.34
N ILE A 119 5.28 1.76 14.57
CA ILE A 119 4.55 0.69 13.87
C ILE A 119 3.31 0.32 14.68
N LEU A 120 2.16 0.35 14.00
CA LEU A 120 0.88 -0.12 14.51
C LEU A 120 0.52 -1.44 13.80
N PRO A 121 0.40 -2.56 14.52
CA PRO A 121 -0.11 -3.81 13.95
C PRO A 121 -1.64 -3.79 13.77
#